data_AF-A0A850BVY4-F1
#
_entry.id   AF-A0A850BVY4-F1
#
_cell.length_a   1.000
_cell.length_b   1.000
_cell.length_c   1.000
_cell.angle_alpha   90.00
_cell.angle_beta   90.00
_cell.angle_gamma   90.00
#
_symmetry.space_group_name_H-M   'P 1'
#
loop_
_entity.id
_entity.type
_entity.pdbx_description
1 polymer ?
#
loop_
_entity_poly.entity_id
_entity_poly.type
_entity_poly.pdbx_seq_one_letter_code
_entity_poly.pdbx_strand_id
1 'polypeptide(L)'
;SAGTAQKVKGPTGNAQVGGAMVSGGAVANASAVVAGMGAGFRRCYNRGLAEDPTMKGSVRVTARIGPNGEVLSATPSGGGGLSGTVIACVVARVQSAQFAPPEGGGATVVIPVTFVSQ
;
A
#
# COMPACT_ATOMS: atom_id res chain seq x y z
N SER A 1 1.44 46.66 -2.70
CA SER A 1 1.69 45.60 -1.71
C SER A 1 1.43 44.26 -2.35
N ALA A 2 2.47 43.49 -2.68
CA ALA A 2 2.32 42.15 -3.26
C ALA A 2 2.13 41.14 -2.12
N GLY A 3 0.89 40.67 -1.93
CA GLY A 3 0.59 39.62 -0.96
C GLY A 3 1.08 38.28 -1.48
N THR A 4 2.14 37.75 -0.89
CA THR A 4 2.53 36.35 -1.08
C THR A 4 1.42 35.45 -0.54
N ALA A 5 0.67 34.81 -1.43
CA ALA A 5 -0.29 33.78 -1.05
C ALA A 5 0.48 32.65 -0.36
N GLN A 6 0.37 32.56 0.97
CA GLN A 6 0.84 31.41 1.71
C GLN A 6 0.04 30.20 1.22
N LYS A 7 0.72 29.28 0.54
CA LYS A 7 0.13 27.99 0.17
C LYS A 7 -0.19 27.24 1.47
N VAL A 8 -1.44 27.32 1.91
CA VAL A 8 -1.94 26.53 3.03
C VAL A 8 -1.67 25.06 2.74
N LYS A 9 -0.80 24.43 3.53
CA LYS A 9 -0.48 23.01 3.40
C LYS A 9 -1.72 22.23 3.84
N GLY A 10 -2.38 21.57 2.90
CA GLY A 10 -3.50 20.69 3.19
C GLY A 10 -3.13 19.54 4.13
N PRO A 11 -4.12 18.80 4.66
CA PRO A 11 -3.88 17.69 5.57
C PRO A 11 -2.92 16.68 4.95
N THR A 12 -1.98 16.21 5.76
CA THR A 12 -1.07 15.12 5.39
C THR A 12 -1.35 13.92 6.25
N GLY A 13 -0.98 12.76 5.76
CA GLY A 13 -1.13 11.52 6.48
C GLY A 13 0.05 10.59 6.24
N ASN A 14 0.07 9.52 7.02
CA ASN A 14 1.08 8.49 6.92
C ASN A 14 0.44 7.13 6.65
N ALA A 15 1.22 6.25 6.01
CA ALA A 15 0.88 4.85 5.78
C ALA A 15 1.84 3.97 6.56
N GLN A 16 1.33 3.25 7.55
CA GLN A 16 2.08 2.34 8.40
C GLN A 16 1.91 0.94 7.84
N VAL A 17 2.95 0.44 7.16
CA VAL A 17 2.96 -0.91 6.59
C VAL A 17 3.43 -1.88 7.67
N GLY A 18 2.63 -2.90 7.96
CA GLY A 18 3.02 -3.98 8.87
C GLY A 18 3.93 -5.00 8.19
N GLY A 19 4.37 -5.99 8.95
CA GLY A 19 5.21 -7.08 8.42
C GLY A 19 4.49 -7.88 7.33
N ALA A 20 5.26 -8.32 6.32
CA ALA A 20 4.80 -9.24 5.30
C ALA A 20 4.44 -10.59 5.95
N MET A 21 3.23 -11.09 5.69
CA MET A 21 2.81 -12.43 6.11
C MET A 21 2.82 -13.34 4.90
N VAL A 22 3.71 -14.34 4.89
CA VAL A 22 3.95 -15.21 3.72
C VAL A 22 3.43 -16.62 3.99
N SER A 23 2.78 -17.25 3.01
CA SER A 23 2.34 -18.65 3.07
C SER A 23 2.40 -19.34 1.70
N GLY A 24 2.37 -20.68 1.69
CA GLY A 24 2.39 -21.52 0.48
C GLY A 24 3.77 -21.72 -0.15
N GLY A 25 4.77 -20.92 0.25
CA GLY A 25 6.17 -20.99 -0.16
C GLY A 25 6.97 -19.88 0.53
N ALA A 26 8.29 -20.00 0.60
CA ALA A 26 9.14 -18.93 1.13
C ALA A 26 9.50 -17.91 0.03
N VAL A 27 9.53 -16.62 0.38
CA VAL A 27 9.91 -15.53 -0.52
C VAL A 27 10.98 -14.68 0.15
N ALA A 28 12.23 -14.85 -0.29
CA ALA A 28 13.42 -14.37 0.44
C ALA A 28 13.41 -12.85 0.74
N ASN A 29 12.86 -12.02 -0.16
CA ASN A 29 12.85 -10.57 -0.02
C ASN A 29 11.49 -9.97 0.36
N ALA A 30 10.50 -10.78 0.75
CA ALA A 30 9.13 -10.30 0.96
C ALA A 30 9.04 -9.16 1.97
N SER A 31 9.75 -9.27 3.10
CA SER A 31 9.80 -8.22 4.13
C SER A 31 10.37 -6.90 3.58
N ALA A 32 11.46 -6.96 2.82
CA ALA A 32 12.11 -5.79 2.23
C ALA A 32 11.23 -5.11 1.17
N VAL A 33 10.63 -5.90 0.28
CA VAL A 33 9.71 -5.40 -0.76
C VAL A 33 8.50 -4.71 -0.12
N VAL A 34 7.89 -5.34 0.88
CA VAL A 34 6.73 -4.79 1.59
C VAL A 34 7.09 -3.52 2.38
N ALA A 35 8.22 -3.50 3.08
CA ALA A 35 8.69 -2.31 3.78
C ALA A 35 8.91 -1.11 2.82
N GLY A 36 9.38 -1.38 1.60
CA GLY A 36 9.56 -0.37 0.55
C GLY A 36 8.26 0.28 0.04
N MET A 37 7.09 -0.33 0.28
CA MET A 37 5.80 0.18 -0.25
C MET A 37 5.31 1.45 0.45
N GLY A 38 5.78 1.73 1.68
CA GLY A 38 5.25 2.81 2.52
C GLY A 38 5.21 4.18 1.84
N ALA A 39 6.26 4.55 1.10
CA ALA A 39 6.30 5.83 0.39
C ALA A 39 5.26 5.92 -0.74
N GLY A 40 5.00 4.80 -1.43
CA GLY A 40 3.96 4.71 -2.47
C GLY A 40 2.56 4.82 -1.87
N PHE A 41 2.29 4.08 -0.79
CA PHE A 41 1.01 4.10 -0.10
C PHE A 41 0.71 5.47 0.53
N ARG A 42 1.71 6.11 1.14
CA ARG A 42 1.59 7.48 1.65
C ARG A 42 1.18 8.47 0.56
N ARG A 43 1.72 8.34 -0.65
CA ARG A 43 1.31 9.18 -1.80
C ARG A 43 -0.14 8.91 -2.22
N CYS A 44 -0.57 7.65 -2.26
CA CYS A 44 -1.97 7.30 -2.55
C CYS A 44 -2.91 7.98 -1.54
N TYR A 45 -2.56 7.90 -0.25
CA TYR A 45 -3.38 8.43 0.83
C TYR A 45 -3.41 9.96 0.87
N ASN A 46 -2.27 10.63 0.73
CA ASN A 46 -2.22 12.10 0.70
C ASN A 46 -3.01 12.70 -0.47
N ARG A 47 -3.11 11.99 -1.60
CA ARG A 47 -4.01 12.40 -2.68
C ARG A 47 -5.48 12.27 -2.27
N GLY A 48 -5.84 11.21 -1.53
CA GLY A 48 -7.18 11.05 -0.96
C GLY A 48 -7.52 12.14 0.07
N LEU A 49 -6.59 12.47 0.95
CA LEU A 49 -6.78 13.51 1.98
C LEU A 49 -6.99 14.92 1.40
N ALA A 50 -6.48 15.17 0.20
CA ALA A 50 -6.75 16.41 -0.52
C ALA A 50 -8.23 16.54 -0.93
N GLU A 51 -8.93 15.41 -1.10
CA GLU A 51 -10.35 15.36 -1.46
C GLU A 51 -11.25 15.21 -0.22
N ASP A 52 -10.88 14.33 0.71
CA ASP A 52 -11.57 14.13 2.00
C ASP A 52 -10.55 14.00 3.14
N PRO A 53 -10.36 15.07 3.94
CA PRO A 53 -9.45 15.11 5.09
C PRO A 53 -9.77 14.11 6.21
N THR A 54 -10.96 13.52 6.22
CA THR A 54 -11.43 12.67 7.32
C THR A 54 -11.08 11.20 7.14
N MET A 55 -10.58 10.83 5.95
CA MET A 55 -10.19 9.46 5.65
C MET A 55 -9.20 8.94 6.68
N LYS A 56 -9.39 7.68 7.08
CA LYS A 56 -8.50 6.90 7.93
C LYS A 56 -8.99 5.47 7.92
N GLY A 57 -8.12 4.52 8.17
CA GLY A 57 -8.53 3.12 8.20
C GLY A 57 -7.39 2.17 7.94
N SER A 58 -7.71 0.89 7.81
CA SER A 58 -6.72 -0.15 7.53
C SER A 58 -7.17 -1.03 6.37
N VAL A 59 -6.22 -1.45 5.55
CA VAL A 59 -6.41 -2.34 4.40
C VAL A 59 -5.47 -3.52 4.56
N ARG A 60 -5.93 -4.72 4.21
CA ARG A 60 -5.07 -5.87 3.94
C ARG A 60 -5.10 -6.15 2.45
N VAL A 61 -3.93 -6.13 1.81
CA VAL A 61 -3.81 -6.54 0.40
C VAL A 61 -3.20 -7.94 0.37
N THR A 62 -3.93 -8.88 -0.22
CA THR A 62 -3.45 -10.25 -0.43
C THR A 62 -2.92 -10.36 -1.86
N ALA A 63 -1.63 -10.60 -2.00
CA ALA A 63 -0.94 -10.78 -3.27
C ALA A 63 -0.65 -12.26 -3.54
N ARG A 64 -0.97 -12.75 -4.74
CA ARG A 64 -0.50 -14.05 -5.24
C ARG A 64 0.76 -13.84 -6.05
N ILE A 65 1.84 -14.51 -5.66
CA ILE A 65 3.16 -14.41 -6.27
C ILE A 65 3.37 -15.61 -7.19
N GLY A 66 3.72 -15.32 -8.44
CA GLY A 66 4.05 -16.30 -9.46
C GLY A 66 5.47 -16.84 -9.34
N PRO A 67 5.82 -17.85 -10.15
CA PRO A 67 7.09 -18.55 -10.06
C PRO A 67 8.31 -17.66 -10.34
N ASN A 68 8.14 -16.53 -11.04
CA ASN A 68 9.23 -15.58 -11.31
C ASN A 68 9.21 -14.40 -10.33
N GLY A 69 8.40 -14.45 -9.27
CA GLY A 69 8.24 -13.39 -8.28
C GLY A 69 7.31 -12.25 -8.70
N GLU A 70 6.68 -12.34 -9.87
CA GLU A 70 5.67 -11.41 -10.33
C GLU A 70 4.40 -11.50 -9.48
N VAL A 71 3.68 -10.39 -9.32
CA VAL A 71 2.36 -10.41 -8.68
C VAL A 71 1.32 -10.78 -9.73
N LEU A 72 0.73 -11.97 -9.58
CA LEU A 72 -0.34 -12.47 -10.46
C LEU A 72 -1.68 -11.81 -10.15
N SER A 73 -1.95 -11.53 -8.87
CA SER A 73 -3.13 -10.78 -8.45
C SER A 73 -2.90 -10.09 -7.10
N ALA A 74 -3.58 -8.97 -6.88
CA ALA A 74 -3.63 -8.25 -5.61
C ALA A 74 -5.09 -7.93 -5.25
N THR A 75 -5.56 -8.48 -4.13
CA THR A 75 -6.95 -8.33 -3.69
C THR A 75 -7.01 -7.58 -2.35
N PRO A 76 -7.69 -6.43 -2.27
CA PRO A 76 -7.87 -5.71 -1.02
C PRO A 76 -8.99 -6.33 -0.17
N SER A 77 -8.86 -6.19 1.15
CA SER A 77 -9.91 -6.43 2.13
C SER A 77 -9.84 -5.39 3.24
N GLY A 78 -10.99 -5.09 3.87
CA GLY A 78 -11.13 -3.95 4.78
C GLY A 78 -11.22 -2.63 4.01
N GLY A 79 -10.57 -1.57 4.51
CA GLY A 79 -10.56 -0.24 3.88
C GLY A 79 -11.73 0.66 4.25
N GLY A 80 -12.55 0.28 5.23
CA GLY A 80 -13.57 1.18 5.80
C GLY A 80 -12.94 2.49 6.25
N GLY A 81 -13.54 3.62 5.83
CA GLY A 81 -13.01 4.97 6.08
C GLY A 81 -11.97 5.45 5.06
N LEU A 82 -11.72 4.70 3.99
CA LEU A 82 -10.91 5.13 2.84
C LEU A 82 -11.77 5.13 1.58
N SER A 83 -11.46 6.02 0.64
CA SER A 83 -12.13 6.00 -0.67
C SER A 83 -11.66 4.84 -1.54
N GLY A 84 -12.51 4.41 -2.47
CA GLY A 84 -12.17 3.42 -3.49
C GLY A 84 -10.94 3.80 -4.31
N THR A 85 -10.72 5.10 -4.56
CA THR A 85 -9.55 5.61 -5.28
C THR A 85 -8.25 5.38 -4.51
N VAL A 86 -8.25 5.58 -3.18
CA VAL A 86 -7.07 5.29 -2.35
C VAL A 86 -6.78 3.79 -2.35
N ILE A 87 -7.81 2.96 -2.17
CA ILE A 87 -7.69 1.49 -2.18
C ILE A 87 -7.15 1.01 -3.54
N ALA A 88 -7.71 1.48 -4.65
CA ALA A 88 -7.27 1.12 -6.00
C ALA A 88 -5.81 1.54 -6.26
N CYS A 89 -5.40 2.73 -5.81
CA CYS A 89 -4.02 3.18 -5.92
C CYS A 89 -3.06 2.26 -5.15
N VAL A 90 -3.42 1.86 -3.92
CA VAL A 90 -2.63 0.93 -3.08
C VAL A 90 -2.51 -0.44 -3.76
N VAL A 91 -3.63 -1.00 -4.25
CA VAL A 91 -3.65 -2.27 -4.98
C VAL A 91 -2.75 -2.22 -6.21
N ALA A 92 -2.82 -1.13 -7.00
CA ALA A 92 -1.97 -0.97 -8.18
C ALA A 92 -0.47 -0.94 -7.83
N ARG A 93 -0.08 -0.34 -6.70
CA ARG A 93 1.32 -0.39 -6.23
C ARG A 93 1.75 -1.80 -5.87
N VAL A 94 0.89 -2.59 -5.25
CA VAL A 94 1.18 -4.00 -4.94
C VAL A 94 1.28 -4.81 -6.22
N GLN A 95 0.33 -4.65 -7.15
CA GLN A 95 0.33 -5.35 -8.44
C GLN A 95 1.59 -5.08 -9.28
N SER A 96 2.18 -3.88 -9.16
CA SER A 96 3.43 -3.51 -9.86
C SER A 96 4.72 -4.00 -9.18
N ALA A 97 4.62 -4.64 -8.02
CA ALA A 97 5.80 -5.07 -7.27
C ALA A 97 6.44 -6.32 -7.89
N GLN A 98 7.74 -6.48 -7.63
CA GLN A 98 8.52 -7.65 -8.00
C GLN A 98 9.12 -8.25 -6.73
N PHE A 99 8.78 -9.51 -6.46
CA PHE A 99 9.34 -10.30 -5.38
C PHE A 99 10.45 -11.21 -5.90
N ALA A 100 11.19 -11.84 -4.98
CA ALA A 100 12.02 -12.98 -5.32
C ALA A 100 11.11 -14.17 -5.71
N PRO A 101 11.55 -15.03 -6.64
CA PRO A 101 10.89 -16.30 -6.92
C PRO A 101 10.58 -17.08 -5.63
N PRO A 102 9.34 -17.54 -5.42
CA PRO A 102 8.99 -18.36 -4.27
C PRO A 102 9.59 -19.77 -4.35
N GLU A 103 9.98 -20.32 -3.20
CA GLU A 103 10.23 -21.76 -3.09
C GLU A 103 8.92 -22.53 -3.41
N GLY A 104 8.99 -23.55 -4.28
CA GLY A 104 7.81 -24.33 -4.67
C GLY A 104 6.95 -23.72 -5.79
N GLY A 105 7.39 -22.61 -6.42
CA GLY A 105 6.78 -22.08 -7.64
C GLY A 105 5.61 -21.11 -7.44
N GLY A 106 5.23 -20.82 -6.19
CA GLY A 106 4.23 -19.81 -5.88
C GLY A 106 4.16 -19.49 -4.38
N ALA A 107 3.62 -18.32 -4.04
CA ALA A 107 3.37 -17.94 -2.66
C ALA A 107 2.19 -16.96 -2.55
N THR A 108 1.66 -16.81 -1.34
CA THR A 108 0.74 -15.74 -0.99
C THR A 108 1.42 -14.80 0.01
N VAL A 109 1.36 -13.50 -0.25
CA VAL A 109 1.87 -12.45 0.64
C VAL A 109 0.72 -11.54 1.06
N VAL A 110 0.45 -11.45 2.36
CA VAL A 110 -0.53 -10.51 2.92
C VAL A 110 0.19 -9.28 3.48
N ILE A 111 -0.29 -8.11 3.07
CA ILE A 111 0.31 -6.80 3.34
C ILE A 111 -0.69 -5.96 4.13
N PRO A 112 -0.60 -5.93 5.46
CA PRO A 112 -1.40 -5.03 6.28
C PRO A 112 -0.85 -3.60 6.20
N VAL A 113 -1.74 -2.62 6.02
CA VAL A 113 -1.40 -1.20 6.09
C VAL A 113 -2.47 -0.43 6.85
N THR A 114 -2.04 0.47 7.73
CA THR A 114 -2.89 1.42 8.45
C THR A 114 -2.59 2.84 7.99
N PHE A 115 -3.64 3.63 7.77
CA PHE A 115 -3.57 5.02 7.32
C PHE A 115 -4.09 5.94 8.42
N VAL A 116 -3.27 6.91 8.80
CA VAL A 116 -3.55 7.89 9.86
C VAL A 116 -3.25 9.29 9.37
N SER A 117 -4.16 10.23 9.58
CA SER A 117 -3.89 11.66 9.38
C SER A 117 -2.87 12.16 10.40
N GLN A 118 -2.11 13.19 10.01
CA GLN A 118 -1.11 13.87 10.81
C GLN A 118 -1.51 15.31 11.07
#